data_AF-A0A9E2R8J0-F1
#
_entry.id   AF-A0A9E2R8J0-F1
#
_cell.length_a   1.000
_cell.length_b   1.000
_cell.length_c   1.000
_cell.angle_alpha   90.00
_cell.angle_beta   90.00
_cell.angle_gamma   90.00
#
_symmetry.space_group_name_H-M   'P 1'
#
loop_
_entity.id
_entity.type
_entity.pdbx_description
1 polymer ?
#
loop_
_entity_poly.entity_id
_entity_poly.type
_entity_poly.pdbx_seq_one_letter_code
_entity_poly.pdbx_strand_id
1 'polypeptide(L)'
;MARTCTRSLALLALIAGTCFTASARFDDPNPLSGPKVKDTGVPGESKSFTNTESKLKYENRMISDKVFKETIEYMRSTSVEASLRLTDDQMKTVREQEQKLQTQRRDYLIKNKESIGKLLADAGVKNADLSSERGIRQAMEKVRNSAEELRKKDIKKGETPKKPADGGDGMMQMDEEAKAEKSGAKAAAIQALGEIRKNFPKSEDAHAAVWAVMSDKQKEAAQAKLKELMAKESEQKMLPGVQDQVERRIKNEKLKEQQKKREVKKELKKEEKKESK
;
A
#
# COMPACT_ATOMS: atom_id res chain seq x y z
N MET A 1 -51.85 -7.70 55.27
CA MET A 1 -50.44 -7.32 55.46
C MET A 1 -50.21 -6.00 54.76
N ALA A 2 -49.99 -4.94 55.54
CA ALA A 2 -49.74 -3.59 55.08
C ALA A 2 -48.24 -3.37 54.85
N ARG A 3 -47.85 -2.71 53.75
CA ARG A 3 -46.74 -1.74 53.68
C ARG A 3 -46.95 -0.78 52.49
N THR A 4 -47.48 0.40 52.81
CA THR A 4 -47.27 1.67 52.10
C THR A 4 -45.89 2.23 52.46
N CYS A 5 -45.15 2.83 51.51
CA CYS A 5 -44.12 3.87 51.72
C CYS A 5 -43.64 4.36 50.34
N THR A 6 -44.10 5.51 49.84
CA THR A 6 -43.65 6.91 50.10
C THR A 6 -42.72 7.44 49.02
N ARG A 7 -43.22 8.47 48.35
CA ARG A 7 -42.58 9.39 47.41
C ARG A 7 -41.33 10.04 48.02
N SER A 8 -40.29 10.23 47.22
CA SER A 8 -39.30 11.29 47.45
C SER A 8 -39.08 12.08 46.16
N LEU A 9 -39.56 13.32 46.20
CA LEU A 9 -39.42 14.38 45.21
C LEU A 9 -38.75 15.53 45.98
N ALA A 10 -37.51 15.84 45.62
CA ALA A 10 -36.73 17.00 46.10
C ALA A 10 -35.35 16.98 45.40
N LEU A 11 -34.66 18.07 45.09
CA LEU A 11 -34.96 19.48 44.91
C LEU A 11 -33.64 20.06 44.34
N LEU A 12 -33.76 20.73 43.20
CA LEU A 12 -32.92 21.84 42.70
C LEU A 12 -31.79 22.33 43.65
N ALA A 13 -30.54 22.23 43.22
CA ALA A 13 -29.43 23.02 43.76
C ALA A 13 -28.67 23.74 42.64
N LEU A 14 -28.71 25.05 42.74
CA LEU A 14 -28.23 26.09 41.85
C LEU A 14 -26.83 26.51 42.33
N ILE A 15 -25.81 26.39 41.48
CA ILE A 15 -24.43 26.89 41.72
C ILE A 15 -24.05 27.62 40.42
N ALA A 16 -24.30 28.93 40.28
CA ALA A 16 -23.40 30.03 40.67
C ALA A 16 -21.95 29.72 40.23
N GLY A 17 -21.50 30.17 39.05
CA GLY A 17 -21.13 31.57 38.86
C GLY A 17 -19.66 31.78 39.23
N THR A 18 -18.74 31.39 38.34
CA THR A 18 -17.34 31.83 38.37
C THR A 18 -16.95 32.33 36.97
N CYS A 19 -17.30 33.59 36.70
CA CYS A 19 -16.65 34.37 35.66
C CYS A 19 -15.22 34.69 36.14
N PHE A 20 -14.25 33.88 35.71
CA PHE A 20 -12.84 34.25 35.77
C PHE A 20 -12.53 35.15 34.56
N THR A 21 -12.55 36.47 34.76
CA THR A 21 -11.91 37.42 33.84
C THR A 21 -10.43 37.49 34.20
N ALA A 22 -9.62 36.64 33.58
CA ALA A 22 -8.17 36.82 33.54
C ALA A 22 -7.82 37.68 32.33
N SER A 23 -7.45 38.94 32.58
CA SER A 23 -6.83 39.82 31.59
C SER A 23 -5.43 39.29 31.26
N ALA A 24 -5.32 38.50 30.20
CA ALA A 24 -4.05 38.19 29.55
C ALA A 24 -3.85 39.14 28.36
N ARG A 25 -2.67 39.76 28.32
CA ARG A 25 -2.22 40.71 27.30
C ARG A 25 -2.36 40.09 25.90
N PHE A 26 -3.05 40.82 25.01
CA PHE A 26 -3.08 40.56 23.58
C PHE A 26 -1.70 40.89 22.99
N ASP A 27 -0.89 39.87 22.73
CA ASP A 27 0.04 39.90 21.61
C ASP A 27 -0.75 39.40 20.40
N ASP A 28 -1.05 40.31 19.47
CA ASP A 28 -1.90 40.10 18.30
C ASP A 28 -1.55 38.82 17.51
N PRO A 29 -2.44 37.80 17.49
CA PRO A 29 -2.42 36.77 16.48
C PRO A 29 -3.44 37.16 15.39
N ASN A 30 -2.90 37.50 14.22
CA ASN A 30 -3.58 37.64 12.93
C ASN A 30 -5.03 37.05 12.90
N PRO A 31 -6.09 37.88 12.81
CA PRO A 31 -7.50 37.49 13.06
C PRO A 31 -8.11 36.55 12.00
N LEU A 32 -7.29 36.07 11.05
CA LEU A 32 -7.66 35.11 10.02
C LEU A 32 -7.16 33.68 10.30
N SER A 33 -6.50 33.44 11.44
CA SER A 33 -6.24 32.06 11.87
C SER A 33 -7.53 31.46 12.43
N GLY A 34 -8.23 30.69 11.59
CA GLY A 34 -9.38 29.89 12.03
C GLY A 34 -9.02 28.96 13.20
N PRO A 35 -10.02 28.33 13.84
CA PRO A 35 -9.80 27.43 14.97
C PRO A 35 -8.67 26.44 14.65
N LYS A 36 -7.61 26.42 15.48
CA LYS A 36 -6.52 25.45 15.37
C LYS A 36 -7.09 24.05 15.61
N VAL A 37 -7.56 23.39 14.56
CA VAL A 37 -7.94 21.99 14.61
C VAL A 37 -6.64 21.21 14.83
N LYS A 38 -6.48 20.63 16.03
CA LYS A 38 -5.40 19.67 16.26
C LYS A 38 -5.66 18.50 15.31
N ASP A 39 -4.72 18.24 14.40
CA ASP A 39 -4.80 17.11 13.49
C ASP A 39 -4.92 15.81 14.30
N THR A 40 -6.13 15.27 14.38
CA THR A 40 -6.40 13.92 14.90
C THR A 40 -6.14 12.85 13.83
N GLY A 41 -5.41 13.20 12.77
CA GLY A 41 -5.09 12.30 11.67
C GLY A 41 -4.15 11.19 12.10
N VAL A 42 -4.47 9.97 11.69
CA VAL A 42 -3.59 8.81 11.88
C VAL A 42 -2.38 8.98 10.96
N PRO A 43 -1.15 8.73 11.43
CA PRO A 43 0.02 8.70 10.55
C PRO A 43 -0.22 7.74 9.36
N GLY A 44 -0.02 8.20 8.12
CA GLY A 44 -0.23 7.41 6.91
C GLY A 44 -1.61 7.52 6.25
N GLU A 45 -2.54 8.30 6.83
CA GLU A 45 -3.80 8.66 6.17
C GLU A 45 -3.52 9.78 5.15
N SER A 46 -3.59 9.46 3.85
CA SER A 46 -3.25 10.39 2.79
C SER A 46 -4.30 11.50 2.63
N LYS A 47 -4.18 12.59 3.42
CA LYS A 47 -4.86 13.86 3.15
C LYS A 47 -3.99 14.73 2.25
N SER A 48 -3.93 14.40 0.96
CA SER A 48 -3.18 15.22 0.02
C SER A 48 -4.04 16.34 -0.57
N PHE A 49 -3.81 17.58 -0.13
CA PHE A 49 -3.92 18.76 -0.99
C PHE A 49 -2.49 19.14 -1.41
N THR A 50 -2.13 18.84 -2.66
CA THR A 50 -0.99 19.38 -3.45
C THR A 50 0.43 19.40 -2.85
N ASN A 51 1.22 18.40 -3.24
CA ASN A 51 2.58 18.45 -3.84
C ASN A 51 3.63 19.46 -3.29
N THR A 52 4.64 19.00 -2.53
CA THR A 52 6.09 19.18 -2.80
C THR A 52 6.98 18.42 -1.81
N GLU A 53 8.18 18.07 -2.27
CA GLU A 53 9.37 17.58 -1.54
C GLU A 53 9.52 16.09 -1.15
N SER A 54 10.55 15.52 -1.75
CA SER A 54 11.00 14.13 -1.74
C SER A 54 11.49 13.58 -0.40
N LYS A 55 11.49 14.38 0.68
CA LYS A 55 11.75 13.90 2.06
C LYS A 55 10.49 13.37 2.76
N LEU A 56 9.29 13.70 2.29
CA LEU A 56 8.01 13.19 2.83
C LEU A 56 7.67 11.76 2.38
N LYS A 57 8.54 11.11 1.59
CA LYS A 57 8.28 9.77 1.07
C LYS A 57 8.11 8.70 2.15
N TYR A 58 8.47 8.94 3.41
CA TYR A 58 8.27 7.99 4.51
C TYR A 58 6.99 8.27 5.31
N GLU A 59 6.62 9.53 5.52
CA GLU A 59 5.47 9.89 6.37
C GLU A 59 4.11 9.63 5.71
N ASN A 60 4.07 9.56 4.38
CA ASN A 60 2.86 9.29 3.60
C ASN A 60 2.79 7.88 3.01
N ARG A 61 3.64 6.94 3.46
CA ARG A 61 3.50 5.54 3.08
C ARG A 61 2.38 4.91 3.89
N MET A 62 1.45 4.25 3.20
CA MET A 62 0.49 3.36 3.84
C MET A 62 1.24 2.39 4.76
N ILE A 63 0.87 2.40 6.04
CA ILE A 63 1.42 1.48 7.03
C ILE A 63 1.01 0.06 6.64
N SER A 64 1.97 -0.85 6.52
CA SER A 64 1.66 -2.24 6.24
C SER A 64 0.98 -2.89 7.45
N ASP A 65 -0.05 -3.72 7.23
CA ASP A 65 -0.76 -4.45 8.31
C ASP A 65 0.24 -5.23 9.20
N LYS A 66 1.33 -5.72 8.61
CA LYS A 66 2.39 -6.42 9.32
C LYS A 66 3.12 -5.50 10.31
N VAL A 67 3.58 -4.34 9.83
CA VAL A 67 4.31 -3.36 10.67
C VAL A 67 3.39 -2.81 11.76
N PHE A 68 2.11 -2.57 11.46
CA PHE A 68 1.14 -2.15 12.46
C PHE A 68 0.97 -3.22 13.55
N LYS A 69 0.76 -4.49 13.17
CA LYS A 69 0.64 -5.60 14.14
C LYS A 69 1.87 -5.77 15.01
N GLU A 70 3.06 -5.72 14.44
CA GLU A 70 4.32 -5.77 15.19
C GLU A 70 4.45 -4.59 16.17
N THR A 71 3.96 -3.40 15.79
CA THR A 71 3.90 -2.23 16.68
C THR A 71 2.95 -2.48 17.85
N ILE A 72 1.74 -2.99 17.59
CA ILE A 72 0.79 -3.34 18.65
C ILE A 72 1.36 -4.43 19.57
N GLU A 73 2.00 -5.45 19.01
CA GLU A 73 2.62 -6.52 19.78
C GLU A 73 3.76 -6.01 20.67
N TYR A 74 4.56 -5.07 20.17
CA TYR A 74 5.52 -4.34 21.00
C TYR A 74 4.84 -3.60 22.15
N MET A 75 3.76 -2.86 21.91
CA MET A 75 3.01 -2.15 22.97
C MET A 75 2.34 -3.10 23.99
N ARG A 76 2.25 -4.39 23.68
CA ARG A 76 1.77 -5.43 24.61
C ARG A 76 2.88 -6.15 25.35
N SER A 77 4.14 -5.97 24.94
CA SER A 77 5.26 -6.73 25.47
C SER A 77 5.60 -6.31 26.90
N THR A 78 6.24 -7.22 27.63
CA THR A 78 6.80 -6.92 28.95
C THR A 78 8.06 -6.04 28.89
N SER A 79 8.60 -5.78 27.70
CA SER A 79 9.76 -4.90 27.51
C SER A 79 9.40 -3.42 27.46
N VAL A 80 8.13 -3.07 27.26
CA VAL A 80 7.63 -1.69 27.35
C VAL A 80 7.32 -1.35 28.81
N GLU A 81 7.52 -0.09 29.21
CA GLU A 81 7.15 0.40 30.54
C GLU A 81 5.66 0.19 30.81
N ALA A 82 5.28 -0.26 32.01
CA ALA A 82 3.90 -0.61 32.33
C ALA A 82 2.88 0.52 32.07
N SER A 83 3.30 1.78 32.25
CA SER A 83 2.48 2.98 32.00
C SER A 83 2.19 3.22 30.50
N LEU A 84 3.01 2.66 29.62
CA LEU A 84 2.91 2.77 28.16
C LEU A 84 2.30 1.52 27.52
N ARG A 85 2.07 0.45 28.27
CA ARG A 85 1.45 -0.78 27.74
C ARG A 85 -0.02 -0.56 27.44
N LEU A 86 -0.55 -1.32 26.49
CA LEU A 86 -1.99 -1.37 26.26
C LEU A 86 -2.71 -2.05 27.43
N THR A 87 -3.82 -1.45 27.86
CA THR A 87 -4.70 -2.05 28.87
C THR A 87 -5.48 -3.23 28.29
N ASP A 88 -6.05 -4.07 29.15
CA ASP A 88 -6.87 -5.21 28.72
C ASP A 88 -8.09 -4.78 27.89
N ASP A 89 -8.73 -3.67 28.26
CA ASP A 89 -9.86 -3.09 27.53
C ASP A 89 -9.44 -2.56 26.15
N GLN A 90 -8.28 -1.89 26.06
CA GLN A 90 -7.70 -1.48 24.79
C GLN A 90 -7.39 -2.70 23.92
N MET A 91 -6.78 -3.75 24.48
CA MET A 91 -6.48 -4.99 23.77
C MET A 91 -7.73 -5.70 23.26
N LYS A 92 -8.81 -5.72 24.04
CA LYS A 92 -10.10 -6.25 23.60
C LYS A 92 -10.61 -5.49 22.37
N THR A 93 -10.56 -4.16 22.43
CA THR A 93 -10.95 -3.30 21.30
C THR A 93 -10.11 -3.57 20.07
N VAL A 94 -8.79 -3.73 20.21
CA VAL A 94 -7.92 -4.10 19.08
C VAL A 94 -8.38 -5.39 18.42
N ARG A 95 -8.61 -6.45 19.20
CA ARG A 95 -9.05 -7.75 18.67
C ARG A 95 -10.40 -7.66 17.96
N GLU A 96 -11.33 -6.91 18.52
CA GLU A 96 -12.66 -6.70 17.92
C GLU A 96 -12.55 -5.97 16.57
N GLN A 97 -11.72 -4.91 16.47
CA GLN A 97 -11.51 -4.21 15.20
C GLN A 97 -10.81 -5.10 14.16
N GLU A 98 -9.82 -5.90 14.56
CA GLU A 98 -9.18 -6.85 13.66
C GLU A 98 -10.14 -7.93 13.15
N GLN A 99 -10.96 -8.51 14.03
CA GLN A 99 -11.97 -9.50 13.64
C GLN A 99 -13.02 -8.89 12.72
N LYS A 100 -13.52 -7.68 13.05
CA LYS A 100 -14.49 -6.96 12.21
C LYS A 100 -13.93 -6.71 10.81
N LEU A 101 -12.69 -6.24 10.70
CA LEU A 101 -12.04 -6.03 9.41
C LEU A 101 -11.89 -7.34 8.63
N GLN A 102 -11.47 -8.43 9.28
CA GLN A 102 -11.34 -9.74 8.62
C GLN A 102 -12.68 -10.24 8.09
N THR A 103 -13.74 -10.14 8.89
CA THR A 103 -15.10 -10.50 8.46
C THR A 103 -15.56 -9.66 7.28
N GLN A 104 -15.38 -8.33 7.34
CA GLN A 104 -15.73 -7.43 6.24
C GLN A 104 -14.98 -7.78 4.95
N ARG A 105 -13.67 -8.04 5.04
CA ARG A 105 -12.83 -8.44 3.88
C ARG A 105 -13.32 -9.76 3.28
N ARG A 106 -13.59 -10.76 4.12
CA ARG A 106 -14.08 -12.07 3.70
C ARG A 106 -15.45 -11.95 3.03
N ASP A 107 -16.40 -11.27 3.67
CA ASP A 107 -17.77 -11.12 3.17
C ASP A 107 -17.78 -10.32 1.85
N TYR A 108 -16.94 -9.29 1.75
CA TYR A 108 -16.77 -8.53 0.51
C TYR A 108 -16.26 -9.41 -0.63
N LEU A 109 -15.27 -10.28 -0.40
CA LEU A 109 -14.76 -11.19 -1.43
C LEU A 109 -15.78 -12.25 -1.82
N ILE A 110 -16.52 -12.81 -0.86
CA ILE A 110 -17.58 -13.77 -1.13
C ILE A 110 -18.65 -13.11 -2.02
N LYS A 111 -19.10 -11.91 -1.65
CA LYS A 111 -20.11 -11.16 -2.40
C LYS A 111 -19.66 -10.85 -3.84
N ASN A 112 -18.37 -10.59 -4.05
CA ASN A 112 -17.83 -10.23 -5.36
C ASN A 112 -17.17 -11.42 -6.10
N LYS A 113 -17.20 -12.64 -5.55
CA LYS A 113 -16.41 -13.78 -6.04
C LYS A 113 -16.68 -14.10 -7.51
N GLU A 114 -17.94 -14.14 -7.91
CA GLU A 114 -18.34 -14.44 -9.29
C GLU A 114 -17.91 -13.35 -10.26
N SER A 115 -18.15 -12.09 -9.90
CA SER A 115 -17.73 -10.92 -10.70
C SER A 115 -16.21 -10.91 -10.86
N ILE A 116 -15.46 -11.13 -9.78
CA ILE A 116 -13.99 -11.22 -9.82
C ILE A 116 -13.56 -12.37 -10.74
N GLY A 117 -14.21 -13.54 -10.65
CA GLY A 117 -13.90 -14.69 -11.50
C GLY A 117 -14.05 -14.39 -13.00
N LYS A 118 -15.16 -13.75 -13.39
CA LYS A 118 -15.40 -13.32 -14.78
C LYS A 118 -14.35 -12.32 -15.24
N LEU A 119 -14.12 -11.26 -14.46
CA LEU A 119 -13.15 -10.23 -14.81
C LEU A 119 -11.71 -10.76 -14.88
N LEU A 120 -11.34 -11.73 -14.03
CA LEU A 120 -10.04 -12.39 -14.11
C LEU A 120 -9.89 -13.22 -15.39
N ALA A 121 -10.95 -13.94 -15.79
CA ALA A 121 -10.97 -14.68 -17.04
C ALA A 121 -10.85 -13.73 -18.25
N ASP A 122 -11.61 -12.63 -18.27
CA ASP A 122 -11.57 -11.60 -19.31
C ASP A 122 -10.20 -10.89 -19.35
N ALA A 123 -9.56 -10.73 -18.20
CA ALA A 123 -8.18 -10.23 -18.10
C ALA A 123 -7.12 -11.25 -18.59
N GLY A 124 -7.52 -12.48 -18.88
CA GLY A 124 -6.66 -13.56 -19.37
C GLY A 124 -5.99 -14.41 -18.29
N VAL A 125 -6.45 -14.33 -17.03
CA VAL A 125 -5.96 -15.17 -15.93
C VAL A 125 -6.74 -16.48 -15.93
N LYS A 126 -6.09 -17.54 -16.41
CA LYS A 126 -6.63 -18.90 -16.37
C LYS A 126 -6.36 -19.54 -15.01
N ASN A 127 -7.27 -20.41 -14.56
CA ASN A 127 -7.13 -21.21 -13.32
C ASN A 127 -6.84 -20.36 -12.08
N ALA A 128 -7.50 -19.21 -11.94
CA ALA A 128 -7.40 -18.43 -10.72
C ALA A 128 -7.99 -19.22 -9.54
N ASP A 129 -7.23 -19.33 -8.44
CA ASP A 129 -7.77 -19.87 -7.20
C ASP A 129 -8.76 -18.86 -6.59
N LEU A 130 -10.05 -19.15 -6.73
CA LEU A 130 -11.14 -18.39 -6.12
C LEU A 130 -11.66 -19.04 -4.83
N SER A 131 -11.02 -20.12 -4.35
CA SER A 131 -11.42 -20.82 -3.14
C SER A 131 -10.98 -20.08 -1.87
N SER A 132 -9.87 -19.35 -1.96
CA SER A 132 -9.27 -18.65 -0.83
C SER A 132 -9.14 -17.14 -1.08
N GLU A 133 -9.24 -16.33 -0.03
CA GLU A 133 -8.95 -14.89 -0.10
C GLU A 133 -7.54 -14.63 -0.64
N ARG A 134 -6.57 -15.46 -0.21
CA ARG A 134 -5.19 -15.37 -0.67
C ARG A 134 -5.07 -15.61 -2.17
N GLY A 135 -5.76 -16.62 -2.69
CA GLY A 135 -5.81 -16.94 -4.12
C GLY A 135 -6.39 -15.80 -4.94
N ILE A 136 -7.53 -15.25 -4.50
CA ILE A 136 -8.19 -14.12 -5.17
C ILE A 136 -7.26 -12.89 -5.22
N ARG A 137 -6.62 -12.55 -4.09
CA ARG A 137 -5.67 -11.44 -4.01
C ARG A 137 -4.47 -11.65 -4.94
N GLN A 138 -3.88 -12.85 -4.96
CA GLN A 138 -2.75 -13.16 -5.85
C GLN A 138 -3.16 -13.09 -7.33
N ALA A 139 -4.35 -13.54 -7.68
CA ALA A 139 -4.85 -13.46 -9.06
C ALA A 139 -5.02 -11.99 -9.50
N MET A 140 -5.61 -11.14 -8.65
CA MET A 140 -5.73 -9.70 -8.92
C MET A 140 -4.36 -9.01 -9.02
N GLU A 141 -3.38 -9.43 -8.22
CA GLU A 141 -2.01 -8.90 -8.28
C GLU A 141 -1.29 -9.28 -9.57
N LYS A 142 -1.47 -10.52 -10.06
CA LYS A 142 -0.95 -10.94 -11.36
C LYS A 142 -1.49 -10.06 -12.49
N VAL A 143 -2.80 -9.79 -12.50
CA VAL A 143 -3.42 -8.88 -13.49
C VAL A 143 -2.77 -7.50 -13.46
N ARG A 144 -2.59 -6.94 -12.28
CA ARG A 144 -1.95 -5.63 -12.12
C ARG A 144 -0.52 -5.63 -12.65
N ASN A 145 0.29 -6.61 -12.26
CA ASN A 145 1.69 -6.68 -12.70
C ASN A 145 1.78 -6.83 -14.22
N SER A 146 0.91 -7.66 -14.82
CA SER A 146 0.80 -7.78 -16.27
C SER A 146 0.40 -6.45 -16.94
N ALA A 147 -0.53 -5.69 -16.35
CA ALA A 147 -0.93 -4.37 -16.87
C ALA A 147 0.23 -3.34 -16.78
N GLU A 148 0.99 -3.35 -15.69
CA GLU A 148 2.18 -2.49 -15.54
C GLU A 148 3.31 -2.86 -16.51
N GLU A 149 3.50 -4.14 -16.80
CA GLU A 149 4.47 -4.59 -17.82
C GLU A 149 4.10 -4.16 -19.23
N LEU A 150 2.81 -4.21 -19.59
CA LEU A 150 2.32 -3.72 -20.89
C LEU A 150 2.61 -2.22 -21.03
N ARG A 151 2.26 -1.42 -20.02
CA ARG A 151 2.56 0.02 -20.00
C ARG A 151 4.06 0.33 -20.13
N LYS A 152 4.93 -0.44 -19.48
CA LYS A 152 6.40 -0.25 -19.58
C LYS A 152 6.95 -0.61 -20.97
N LYS A 153 6.32 -1.55 -21.68
CA LYS A 153 6.71 -1.91 -23.05
C LYS A 153 6.30 -0.82 -24.05
N ASP A 154 5.12 -0.24 -23.88
CA ASP A 154 4.63 0.85 -24.74
C ASP A 154 5.48 2.12 -24.59
N ILE A 155 5.97 2.41 -23.38
CA ILE A 155 6.87 3.57 -23.14
C ILE A 155 8.29 3.33 -23.70
N LYS A 156 8.77 2.08 -23.74
CA LYS A 156 10.09 1.76 -24.31
C LYS A 156 10.09 1.68 -25.84
N LYS A 157 8.94 1.38 -26.45
CA LYS A 157 8.71 1.56 -27.88
C LYS A 157 8.26 3.00 -28.13
N GLY A 158 9.21 3.93 -28.12
CA GLY A 158 9.05 5.18 -28.86
C GLY A 158 9.01 4.90 -30.37
N GLU A 159 8.04 4.12 -30.83
CA GLU A 159 7.73 3.96 -32.24
C GLU A 159 6.86 5.15 -32.63
N THR A 160 7.51 6.14 -33.25
CA THR A 160 6.87 7.02 -34.20
C THR A 160 5.92 6.21 -35.10
N PRO A 161 4.73 6.72 -35.43
CA PRO A 161 3.79 6.00 -36.28
C PRO A 161 4.48 5.72 -37.62
N LYS A 162 4.78 4.45 -37.90
CA LYS A 162 5.16 4.02 -39.24
C LYS A 162 3.94 4.26 -40.12
N LYS A 163 4.07 5.26 -40.99
CA LYS A 163 3.18 5.53 -42.11
C LYS A 163 2.87 4.19 -42.81
N PRO A 164 1.60 3.88 -43.12
CA PRO A 164 1.24 2.58 -43.69
C PRO A 164 2.00 2.37 -45.00
N ALA A 165 2.71 1.26 -45.09
CA ALA A 165 3.26 0.78 -46.35
C ALA A 165 2.09 0.30 -47.20
N ASP A 166 1.88 1.01 -48.29
CA ASP A 166 0.92 0.67 -49.34
C ASP A 166 1.40 -0.61 -50.06
N GLY A 167 0.51 -1.59 -50.19
CA GLY A 167 0.71 -2.79 -51.02
C GLY A 167 0.82 -4.12 -50.28
N GLY A 168 -0.23 -4.95 -50.38
CA GLY A 168 -0.12 -6.41 -50.24
C GLY A 168 -1.32 -7.12 -49.60
N ASP A 169 -2.24 -7.61 -50.44
CA ASP A 169 -3.14 -8.77 -50.24
C ASP A 169 -3.78 -9.02 -48.85
N GLY A 170 -4.94 -8.41 -48.62
CA GLY A 170 -6.23 -9.10 -48.79
C GLY A 170 -6.64 -10.29 -47.91
N MET A 171 -5.85 -10.77 -46.94
CA MET A 171 -6.26 -11.91 -46.08
C MET A 171 -5.95 -11.77 -44.58
N MET A 172 -5.40 -10.64 -44.10
CA MET A 172 -4.97 -10.47 -42.70
C MET A 172 -5.84 -9.53 -41.84
N GLN A 173 -6.89 -8.91 -42.39
CA GLN A 173 -7.67 -7.89 -41.67
C GLN A 173 -8.67 -8.42 -40.64
N MET A 174 -9.13 -9.67 -40.75
CA MET A 174 -10.10 -10.25 -39.80
C MET A 174 -9.49 -10.53 -38.41
N ASP A 175 -8.18 -10.76 -38.34
CA ASP A 175 -7.47 -11.09 -37.10
C ASP A 175 -7.08 -9.84 -36.28
N GLU A 176 -7.09 -8.66 -36.90
CA GLU A 176 -6.64 -7.41 -36.29
C GLU A 176 -7.77 -6.72 -35.52
N GLU A 177 -9.00 -6.73 -36.06
CA GLU A 177 -10.21 -6.26 -35.35
C GLU A 177 -10.53 -7.12 -34.12
N ALA A 178 -10.46 -8.45 -34.24
CA ALA A 178 -10.67 -9.37 -33.12
C ALA A 178 -9.59 -9.26 -32.03
N LYS A 179 -8.36 -8.84 -32.38
CA LYS A 179 -7.29 -8.54 -31.41
C LYS A 179 -7.51 -7.19 -30.73
N ALA A 180 -8.01 -6.18 -31.45
CA ALA A 180 -8.31 -4.86 -30.90
C ALA A 180 -9.48 -4.93 -29.89
N GLU A 181 -10.57 -5.62 -30.20
CA GLU A 181 -11.71 -5.84 -29.28
C GLU A 181 -11.31 -6.63 -28.03
N LYS A 182 -10.51 -7.69 -28.18
CA LYS A 182 -9.97 -8.46 -27.03
C LYS A 182 -9.06 -7.60 -26.15
N SER A 183 -8.35 -6.63 -26.70
CA SER A 183 -7.55 -5.69 -25.90
C SER A 183 -8.41 -4.70 -25.12
N GLY A 184 -9.52 -4.22 -25.73
CA GLY A 184 -10.49 -3.33 -25.09
C GLY A 184 -11.23 -4.01 -23.94
N ALA A 185 -11.72 -5.24 -24.15
CA ALA A 185 -12.36 -6.05 -23.11
C ALA A 185 -11.42 -6.33 -21.93
N LYS A 186 -10.15 -6.67 -22.22
CA LYS A 186 -9.12 -6.86 -21.19
C LYS A 186 -8.84 -5.59 -20.39
N ALA A 187 -8.75 -4.43 -21.05
CA ALA A 187 -8.54 -3.16 -20.38
C ALA A 187 -9.72 -2.78 -19.46
N ALA A 188 -10.95 -2.98 -19.94
CA ALA A 188 -12.17 -2.77 -19.14
C ALA A 188 -12.20 -3.71 -17.92
N ALA A 189 -11.85 -4.98 -18.10
CA ALA A 189 -11.79 -5.96 -17.01
C ALA A 189 -10.74 -5.57 -15.95
N ILE A 190 -9.57 -5.08 -16.37
CA ILE A 190 -8.53 -4.55 -15.47
C ILE A 190 -9.05 -3.34 -14.69
N GLN A 191 -9.77 -2.42 -15.33
CA GLN A 191 -10.34 -1.24 -14.67
C GLN A 191 -11.39 -1.65 -13.63
N ALA A 192 -12.32 -2.52 -13.98
CA ALA A 192 -13.35 -3.02 -13.06
C ALA A 192 -12.74 -3.78 -11.86
N LEU A 193 -11.71 -4.60 -12.08
CA LEU A 193 -10.93 -5.21 -10.98
C LEU A 193 -10.26 -4.14 -10.09
N GLY A 194 -9.81 -3.04 -10.68
CA GLY A 194 -9.28 -1.88 -9.96
C GLY A 194 -10.33 -1.22 -9.05
N GLU A 195 -11.57 -1.10 -9.49
CA GLU A 195 -12.67 -0.57 -8.69
C GLU A 195 -13.05 -1.49 -7.54
N ILE A 196 -13.16 -2.81 -7.80
CA ILE A 196 -13.41 -3.81 -6.77
C ILE A 196 -12.32 -3.74 -5.70
N ARG A 197 -11.06 -3.55 -6.10
CA ARG A 197 -9.94 -3.36 -5.17
C ARG A 197 -10.02 -2.05 -4.40
N LYS A 198 -10.43 -0.95 -5.04
CA LYS A 198 -10.54 0.37 -4.40
C LYS A 198 -11.57 0.38 -3.27
N ASN A 199 -12.68 -0.35 -3.47
CA ASN A 199 -13.76 -0.50 -2.49
C ASN A 199 -13.52 -1.65 -1.49
N PHE A 200 -12.38 -2.34 -1.58
CA PHE A 200 -12.02 -3.39 -0.66
C PHE A 200 -11.81 -2.81 0.76
N PRO A 201 -12.34 -3.45 1.82
CA PRO A 201 -12.19 -2.97 3.19
C PRO A 201 -10.71 -2.77 3.58
N LYS A 202 -10.37 -1.52 3.89
CA LYS A 202 -9.00 -1.10 4.18
C LYS A 202 -8.68 -1.25 5.65
N SER A 203 -7.41 -1.51 5.93
CA SER A 203 -6.90 -1.58 7.31
C SER A 203 -6.75 -0.22 7.96
N GLU A 204 -6.67 0.86 7.16
CA GLU A 204 -6.60 2.25 7.61
C GLU A 204 -7.68 2.57 8.65
N ASP A 205 -8.94 2.21 8.37
CA ASP A 205 -10.07 2.47 9.27
C ASP A 205 -9.93 1.71 10.60
N ALA A 206 -9.47 0.45 10.55
CA ALA A 206 -9.25 -0.35 11.75
C ALA A 206 -8.05 0.18 12.56
N HIS A 207 -6.97 0.56 11.90
CA HIS A 207 -5.81 1.18 12.53
C HIS A 207 -6.19 2.50 13.21
N ALA A 208 -7.05 3.31 12.57
CA ALA A 208 -7.57 4.55 13.12
C ALA A 208 -8.38 4.33 14.39
N ALA A 209 -9.29 3.34 14.38
CA ALA A 209 -10.06 2.97 15.56
C ALA A 209 -9.16 2.52 16.72
N VAL A 210 -8.09 1.77 16.42
CA VAL A 210 -7.10 1.34 17.42
C VAL A 210 -6.28 2.51 17.95
N TRP A 211 -5.87 3.46 17.11
CA TRP A 211 -5.18 4.67 17.56
C TRP A 211 -6.06 5.57 18.42
N ALA A 212 -7.35 5.64 18.13
CA ALA A 212 -8.29 6.48 18.87
C ALA A 212 -8.42 6.06 20.35
N VAL A 213 -8.27 4.76 20.67
CA VAL A 213 -8.35 4.27 22.05
C VAL A 213 -7.05 4.40 22.85
N MET A 214 -5.95 4.75 22.20
CA MET A 214 -4.65 4.93 22.87
C MET A 214 -4.55 6.31 23.52
N SER A 215 -3.85 6.37 24.65
CA SER A 215 -3.44 7.64 25.26
C SER A 215 -2.36 8.32 24.41
N ASP A 216 -2.15 9.62 24.62
CA ASP A 216 -1.18 10.37 23.81
C ASP A 216 0.26 9.87 24.02
N LYS A 217 0.62 9.49 25.26
CA LYS A 217 1.91 8.86 25.56
C LYS A 217 2.08 7.50 24.86
N GLN A 218 1.02 6.70 24.81
CA GLN A 218 1.03 5.42 24.08
C GLN A 218 1.18 5.66 22.57
N LYS A 219 0.50 6.65 22.01
CA LYS A 219 0.61 7.01 20.58
C LYS A 219 2.03 7.44 20.23
N GLU A 220 2.68 8.26 21.05
CA GLU A 220 4.07 8.67 20.82
C GLU A 220 5.04 7.48 20.82
N ALA A 221 4.94 6.60 21.82
CA ALA A 221 5.75 5.39 21.89
C ALA A 221 5.51 4.45 20.70
N ALA A 222 4.25 4.26 20.33
CA ALA A 222 3.87 3.43 19.19
C ALA A 222 4.36 4.03 17.86
N GLN A 223 4.27 5.34 17.68
CA GLN A 223 4.79 6.03 16.49
C GLN A 223 6.32 5.91 16.37
N ALA A 224 7.05 6.01 17.48
CA ALA A 224 8.50 5.81 17.47
C ALA A 224 8.86 4.40 16.97
N LYS A 225 8.18 3.37 17.50
CA LYS A 225 8.39 1.99 17.07
C LYS A 225 7.96 1.75 15.64
N LEU A 226 6.84 2.34 15.23
CA LEU A 226 6.33 2.27 13.88
C LEU A 226 7.34 2.81 12.86
N LYS A 227 7.96 3.97 13.13
CA LYS A 227 9.01 4.55 12.29
C LYS A 227 10.22 3.62 12.14
N GLU A 228 10.66 3.02 13.24
CA GLU A 228 11.76 2.04 13.23
C GLU A 228 11.43 0.82 12.35
N LEU A 229 10.23 0.25 12.51
CA LEU A 229 9.80 -0.92 11.76
C LEU A 229 9.58 -0.61 10.27
N MET A 230 9.04 0.57 9.94
CA MET A 230 8.91 1.02 8.55
C MET A 230 10.28 1.21 7.89
N ALA A 231 11.27 1.75 8.62
CA ALA A 231 12.64 1.86 8.13
C ALA A 231 13.23 0.47 7.86
N LYS A 232 13.12 -0.46 8.82
CA LYS A 232 13.60 -1.84 8.69
C LYS A 232 12.94 -2.60 7.54
N GLU A 233 11.62 -2.46 7.36
CA GLU A 233 10.90 -3.07 6.23
C GLU A 233 11.39 -2.49 4.89
N SER A 234 11.66 -1.18 4.85
CA SER A 234 12.16 -0.53 3.64
C SER A 234 13.59 -0.97 3.29
N GLU A 235 14.47 -1.14 4.28
CA GLU A 235 15.82 -1.69 4.09
C GLU A 235 15.76 -3.13 3.57
N GLN A 236 14.92 -3.96 4.18
CA GLN A 236 14.71 -5.34 3.71
C GLN A 236 14.23 -5.42 2.27
N LYS A 237 13.33 -4.52 1.86
CA LYS A 237 12.85 -4.46 0.46
C LYS A 237 13.89 -3.93 -0.52
N MET A 238 14.87 -3.14 -0.08
CA MET A 238 15.95 -2.63 -0.94
C MET A 238 17.09 -3.64 -1.15
N LEU A 239 17.34 -4.54 -0.18
CA LEU A 239 18.37 -5.57 -0.28
C LEU A 239 18.34 -6.43 -1.57
N PRO A 240 17.20 -6.99 -2.02
CA PRO A 240 17.17 -7.78 -3.25
C PRO A 240 17.50 -6.95 -4.50
N GLY A 241 17.12 -5.66 -4.53
CA GLY A 241 17.48 -4.76 -5.64
C GLY A 241 18.97 -4.46 -5.72
N VAL A 242 19.66 -4.45 -4.58
CA VAL A 242 21.13 -4.31 -4.50
C VAL A 242 21.81 -5.61 -4.92
N GLN A 243 21.31 -6.76 -4.47
CA GLN A 243 21.83 -8.07 -4.88
C GLN A 243 21.69 -8.29 -6.39
N ASP A 244 20.52 -7.98 -6.98
CA ASP A 244 20.31 -8.05 -8.43
C ASP A 244 21.26 -7.12 -9.21
N GLN A 245 21.56 -5.93 -8.67
CA GLN A 245 22.53 -5.03 -9.29
C GLN A 245 23.95 -5.57 -9.24
N VAL A 246 24.35 -6.16 -8.11
CA VAL A 246 25.66 -6.79 -7.93
C VAL A 246 25.80 -7.99 -8.88
N GLU A 247 24.79 -8.86 -8.97
CA GLU A 247 24.78 -9.99 -9.88
C GLU A 247 24.86 -9.56 -11.35
N ARG A 248 24.15 -8.49 -11.74
CA ARG A 248 24.25 -7.91 -13.09
C ARG A 248 25.65 -7.38 -13.38
N ARG A 249 26.31 -6.74 -12.41
CA ARG A 249 27.69 -6.25 -12.57
C ARG A 249 28.67 -7.41 -12.76
N ILE A 250 28.58 -8.45 -11.91
CA ILE A 250 29.41 -9.66 -12.02
C ILE A 250 29.19 -10.34 -13.38
N LYS A 251 27.93 -10.46 -13.83
CA LYS A 251 27.62 -11.06 -15.13
C LYS A 251 28.20 -10.24 -16.30
N ASN A 252 28.11 -8.92 -16.24
CA ASN A 252 28.67 -8.04 -17.25
C ASN A 252 30.21 -8.08 -17.29
N GLU A 253 30.88 -8.19 -16.14
CA GLU A 253 32.33 -8.36 -16.06
C GLU A 253 32.78 -9.70 -16.67
N LYS A 254 32.10 -10.80 -16.35
CA LYS A 254 32.36 -12.11 -16.97
C LYS A 254 32.21 -12.09 -18.48
N LEU A 255 31.19 -11.37 -18.99
CA LEU A 255 30.99 -11.18 -20.43
C LEU A 255 32.16 -10.41 -21.07
N LYS A 256 32.62 -9.33 -20.44
CA LYS A 256 33.80 -8.56 -20.90
C LYS A 256 35.07 -9.42 -20.89
N GLU A 257 35.28 -10.23 -19.87
CA GLU A 257 36.44 -11.11 -19.77
C GLU A 257 36.42 -12.20 -20.87
N GLN A 258 35.25 -12.79 -21.15
CA GLN A 258 35.10 -13.72 -22.26
C GLN A 258 35.35 -13.08 -23.63
N GLN A 259 34.92 -11.83 -23.83
CA GLN A 259 35.20 -11.09 -25.07
C GLN A 259 36.70 -10.86 -25.24
N LYS A 260 37.40 -10.40 -24.18
CA LYS A 260 38.87 -10.24 -24.19
C LYS A 260 39.59 -11.54 -24.52
N LYS A 261 39.19 -12.67 -23.90
CA LYS A 261 39.78 -14.00 -24.21
C LYS A 261 39.59 -14.40 -25.68
N ARG A 262 38.45 -14.05 -26.28
CA ARG A 262 38.18 -14.29 -27.70
C ARG A 262 39.02 -13.39 -28.61
N GLU A 263 39.28 -12.16 -28.22
CA GLU A 263 40.14 -11.22 -28.96
C GLU A 263 41.59 -11.67 -28.95
N VAL A 264 42.16 -11.97 -27.78
CA VAL A 264 43.54 -12.50 -27.65
C VAL A 264 43.71 -13.78 -28.48
N LYS A 265 42.74 -14.70 -28.42
CA LYS A 265 42.77 -15.92 -29.23
C LYS A 265 42.71 -15.66 -30.74
N LYS A 266 42.05 -14.58 -31.17
CA LYS A 266 42.04 -14.17 -32.59
C LYS A 266 43.37 -13.54 -33.00
N GLU A 267 44.03 -12.81 -32.11
CA GLU A 267 45.33 -12.19 -32.36
C GLU A 267 46.44 -13.25 -32.48
N LEU A 268 46.52 -14.20 -31.54
CA LEU A 268 47.48 -15.32 -31.61
C LEU A 268 47.34 -16.12 -32.92
N LYS A 269 46.10 -16.41 -33.34
CA LYS A 269 45.84 -17.09 -34.63
C LYS A 269 46.26 -16.27 -35.85
N LYS A 270 46.31 -14.94 -35.75
CA LYS A 270 46.79 -14.08 -36.85
C LYS A 270 48.31 -14.06 -36.89
N GLU A 271 48.99 -14.13 -35.74
CA GLU A 271 50.44 -14.22 -35.65
C GLU A 271 50.96 -15.58 -36.16
N GLU A 272 50.37 -16.70 -35.76
CA GLU A 272 50.71 -18.04 -36.28
C GLU A 272 50.59 -18.12 -37.81
N LYS A 273 49.58 -17.47 -38.39
CA LYS A 273 49.39 -17.41 -39.85
C LYS A 273 50.39 -16.51 -40.58
N LYS A 274 51.04 -15.58 -39.87
CA LYS A 274 52.10 -14.73 -40.44
C LYS A 274 53.45 -15.42 -40.39
N GLU A 275 53.72 -16.23 -39.36
CA GLU A 275 54.95 -17.02 -39.25
C GLU A 275 54.99 -18.23 -40.18
N SER A 276 53.82 -18.74 -40.60
CA SER A 276 53.73 -19.87 -41.54
C SER A 276 53.81 -19.47 -43.03
N LYS A 277 54.20 -18.23 -43.35
CA LYS A 277 54.31 -17.69 -44.72
C LYS A 277 55.71 -17.17 -44.96
#